data_AF-A0A6G0QHN0-F1
#
_entry.id   AF-A0A6G0QHN0-F1
#
_cell.length_a   1.000
_cell.length_b   1.000
_cell.length_c   1.000
_cell.angle_alpha   90.00
_cell.angle_beta   90.00
_cell.angle_gamma   90.00
#
_symmetry.space_group_name_H-M   'P 1'
#
loop_
_entity.id
_entity.type
_entity.pdbx_description
1 polymer ?
#
loop_
_entity_poly.entity_id
_entity_poly.type
_entity_poly.pdbx_seq_one_letter_code
_entity_poly.pdbx_strand_id
1 'polypeptide(L)'
;MVDMDDDEFIIGRDLLATLGTDVDRQLEQLAAHRDDETSGDPFSLEADEPPAERQAATDDEVCAAVEDLVEKALQHGFPPDRVDKLRLIVFEYDVWHLELRDDSPARVPPLEVHLKEGAQPRKKASQIPSSHSTIFT
;
A
#
# COMPACT_ATOMS: atom_id res chain seq x y z
N MET A 1 -21.70 48.57 4.08
CA MET A 1 -21.67 47.31 4.86
C MET A 1 -22.83 46.49 4.37
N VAL A 2 -22.55 45.41 3.65
CA VAL A 2 -23.58 44.40 3.33
C VAL A 2 -23.58 43.47 4.53
N ASP A 3 -24.70 43.47 5.24
CA ASP A 3 -25.03 42.49 6.26
C ASP A 3 -25.20 41.15 5.52
N MET A 4 -24.23 40.26 5.68
CA MET A 4 -24.34 38.91 5.16
C MET A 4 -25.13 38.13 6.19
N ASP A 5 -26.45 38.02 5.96
CA ASP A 5 -27.30 37.06 6.65
C ASP A 5 -26.67 35.68 6.42
N ASP A 6 -26.10 35.11 7.48
CA ASP A 6 -25.65 33.73 7.50
C ASP A 6 -26.92 32.86 7.46
N ASP A 7 -27.41 32.57 6.26
CA ASP A 7 -28.43 31.55 5.99
C ASP A 7 -27.84 30.16 6.32
N GLU A 8 -27.67 29.88 7.62
CA GLU A 8 -27.30 28.57 8.12
C GLU A 8 -28.46 27.60 7.89
N PHE A 9 -28.37 26.83 6.82
CA PHE A 9 -29.36 25.79 6.51
C PHE A 9 -29.13 24.55 7.37
N ILE A 10 -29.95 24.37 8.40
CA ILE A 10 -29.95 23.15 9.20
C ILE A 10 -30.68 22.04 8.43
N ILE A 11 -29.91 21.08 7.92
CA ILE A 11 -30.45 19.90 7.25
C ILE A 11 -31.10 18.97 8.30
N GLY A 12 -32.40 18.72 8.15
CA GLY A 12 -33.14 17.83 9.04
C GLY A 12 -32.65 16.37 8.99
N ARG A 13 -32.71 15.68 10.12
CA ARG A 13 -32.28 14.28 10.29
C ARG A 13 -32.88 13.34 9.24
N ASP A 14 -34.14 13.53 8.88
CA ASP A 14 -34.84 12.66 7.93
C ASP A 14 -34.29 12.78 6.50
N LEU A 15 -33.84 13.97 6.10
CA LEU A 15 -33.18 14.19 4.81
C LEU A 15 -31.78 13.57 4.80
N LEU A 16 -31.02 13.73 5.89
CA LEU A 16 -29.71 13.06 6.06
C LEU A 16 -29.85 11.53 6.01
N ALA A 17 -30.87 10.97 6.69
CA ALA A 17 -31.16 9.54 6.65
C ALA A 17 -31.55 9.06 5.24
N THR A 18 -32.34 9.84 4.50
CA THR A 18 -32.71 9.54 3.10
C THR A 18 -31.50 9.56 2.16
N LEU A 19 -30.54 10.47 2.41
CA LEU A 19 -29.25 10.53 1.72
C LEU A 19 -28.28 9.43 2.17
N GLY A 20 -28.70 8.52 3.07
CA GLY A 20 -27.90 7.40 3.56
C GLY A 20 -26.92 7.76 4.68
N THR A 21 -27.03 8.97 5.23
CA THR A 21 -26.19 9.48 6.31
C THR A 21 -26.97 9.46 7.63
N ASP A 22 -27.24 8.25 8.12
CA ASP A 22 -27.82 8.05 9.44
C ASP A 22 -26.69 7.97 10.47
N VAL A 23 -26.38 9.13 11.07
CA VAL A 23 -25.27 9.29 12.02
C VAL A 23 -25.44 8.41 13.25
N ASP A 24 -26.66 8.19 13.72
CA ASP A 24 -26.95 7.34 14.88
C ASP A 24 -26.61 5.87 14.54
N ARG A 25 -27.05 5.39 13.36
CA ARG A 25 -26.73 4.04 12.86
C ARG A 25 -25.24 3.86 12.57
N GLN A 26 -24.58 4.88 12.02
CA GLN A 26 -23.14 4.86 11.75
C GLN A 26 -22.33 4.82 13.06
N LEU A 27 -22.78 5.54 14.09
CA LEU A 27 -22.13 5.52 15.41
C LEU A 27 -22.36 4.20 16.13
N GLU A 28 -23.56 3.59 16.03
CA GLU A 28 -23.82 2.23 16.53
C GLU A 28 -22.92 1.19 15.86
N GLN A 29 -22.73 1.28 14.54
CA GLN A 29 -21.80 0.42 13.80
C GLN A 29 -20.36 0.59 14.30
N LEU A 30 -19.93 1.83 14.55
CA LEU A 30 -18.59 2.13 15.05
C LEU A 30 -18.38 1.63 16.49
N ALA A 31 -19.39 1.76 17.35
CA ALA A 31 -19.34 1.28 18.72
C ALA A 31 -19.38 -0.25 18.81
N ALA A 32 -20.07 -0.91 17.88
CA ALA A 32 -20.07 -2.36 17.72
C ALA A 32 -18.76 -2.90 17.12
N HIS A 33 -17.97 -2.05 16.47
CA HIS A 33 -16.68 -2.40 15.85
C HIS A 33 -15.50 -2.37 16.85
N ARG A 34 -15.75 -2.72 18.11
CA ARG A 34 -14.71 -2.73 19.15
C ARG A 34 -13.74 -3.92 19.07
N ASP A 35 -14.09 -4.91 18.24
CA ASP A 35 -13.33 -6.15 18.06
C ASP A 35 -13.07 -6.43 16.56
N ASP A 36 -12.70 -5.41 15.79
CA ASP A 36 -12.05 -5.68 14.51
C ASP A 36 -10.59 -5.99 14.75
N GLU A 37 -10.27 -7.28 14.75
CA GLU A 37 -8.93 -7.87 14.81
C GLU A 37 -8.07 -7.51 13.58
N THR A 38 -8.26 -6.34 13.00
CA THR A 38 -7.57 -5.88 11.77
C THR A 38 -6.75 -4.62 12.00
N SER A 39 -6.69 -4.10 13.23
CA SER A 39 -5.72 -3.06 13.61
C SER A 39 -4.33 -3.65 13.89
N GLY A 40 -3.83 -4.51 13.00
CA GLY A 40 -2.47 -5.05 13.06
C GLY A 40 -1.47 -4.04 12.48
N ASP A 41 -0.63 -3.48 13.35
CA ASP A 41 0.56 -2.71 12.96
C ASP A 41 1.51 -3.63 12.15
N PRO A 42 1.78 -3.32 10.86
CA PRO A 42 2.38 -4.26 9.90
C PRO A 42 3.87 -4.59 10.10
N PHE A 43 4.57 -4.02 11.08
CA PHE A 43 6.02 -4.21 11.23
C PHE A 43 6.45 -4.37 12.70
N SER A 44 6.41 -5.60 13.22
CA SER A 44 7.11 -5.95 14.47
C SER A 44 8.37 -6.76 14.15
N LEU A 45 9.52 -6.11 14.34
CA LEU A 45 10.87 -6.57 14.02
C LEU A 45 11.45 -7.44 15.16
N GLU A 46 11.41 -8.76 15.03
CA GLU A 46 12.23 -9.70 15.80
C GLU A 46 12.98 -10.61 14.81
N ALA A 47 14.31 -10.61 14.92
CA ALA A 47 15.36 -11.18 14.05
C ALA A 47 14.90 -12.14 12.93
N ASP A 48 15.01 -11.66 11.68
CA ASP A 48 14.91 -12.43 10.43
C ASP A 48 15.74 -13.72 10.51
N GLU A 49 15.06 -14.87 10.58
CA GLU A 49 15.57 -16.02 9.85
C GLU A 49 15.54 -15.60 8.37
N PRO A 50 16.67 -15.67 7.63
CA PRO A 50 16.73 -15.15 6.28
C PRO A 50 15.60 -15.78 5.48
N PRO A 51 14.80 -14.99 4.73
CA PRO A 51 13.74 -15.53 3.91
C PRO A 51 14.33 -16.67 3.09
N ALA A 52 13.66 -17.83 3.08
CA ALA A 52 14.01 -18.89 2.15
C ALA A 52 14.14 -18.25 0.77
N GLU A 53 15.32 -18.37 0.14
CA GLU A 53 15.66 -17.69 -1.11
C GLU A 53 14.52 -17.92 -2.10
N ARG A 54 13.65 -16.92 -2.27
CA ARG A 54 12.61 -16.97 -3.29
C ARG A 54 13.37 -17.00 -4.59
N GLN A 55 13.13 -18.05 -5.38
CA GLN A 55 13.80 -18.19 -6.67
C GLN A 55 13.45 -16.95 -7.49
N ALA A 56 14.45 -16.08 -7.65
CA ALA A 56 14.26 -14.85 -8.40
C ALA A 56 13.81 -15.21 -9.82
N ALA A 57 12.77 -14.53 -10.29
CA ALA A 57 12.35 -14.62 -11.67
C ALA A 57 13.56 -14.40 -12.59
N THR A 58 13.66 -15.24 -13.60
CA THR A 58 14.72 -15.16 -14.59
C THR A 58 14.51 -13.95 -15.51
N ASP A 59 15.60 -13.44 -16.08
CA ASP A 59 15.55 -12.32 -17.03
C ASP A 59 14.64 -12.64 -18.24
N ASP A 60 14.62 -13.90 -18.66
CA ASP A 60 13.75 -14.38 -19.75
C ASP A 60 12.26 -14.27 -19.38
N GLU A 61 11.88 -14.59 -18.14
CA GLU A 61 10.50 -14.47 -17.66
C GLU A 61 10.06 -13.00 -17.58
N VAL A 62 10.96 -12.11 -17.14
CA VAL A 62 10.72 -10.67 -17.14
C VAL A 62 10.55 -10.15 -18.58
N CYS A 63 11.44 -10.54 -19.50
CA CYS A 63 11.35 -10.15 -20.90
C CYS A 63 10.04 -10.62 -21.56
N ALA A 64 9.60 -11.84 -21.28
CA ALA A 64 8.33 -12.36 -21.77
C ALA A 64 7.13 -11.55 -21.25
N ALA A 65 7.11 -11.25 -19.94
CA ALA A 65 6.04 -10.44 -19.35
C ALA A 65 6.00 -9.02 -19.92
N VAL A 66 7.16 -8.46 -20.24
CA VAL A 66 7.31 -7.15 -20.88
C VAL A 66 6.78 -7.15 -22.32
N GLU A 67 7.07 -8.17 -23.13
CA GLU A 67 6.48 -8.30 -24.47
C GLU A 67 4.95 -8.45 -24.41
N ASP A 68 4.41 -9.18 -23.43
CA ASP A 68 2.97 -9.26 -23.16
C ASP A 68 2.35 -7.88 -22.90
N LEU A 69 3.06 -6.99 -22.22
CA LEU A 69 2.63 -5.59 -22.00
C LEU A 69 2.68 -4.77 -23.28
N VAL A 70 3.69 -4.98 -24.13
CA VAL A 70 3.79 -4.32 -25.45
C VAL A 70 2.63 -4.76 -26.35
N GLU A 71 2.30 -6.05 -26.37
CA GLU A 71 1.16 -6.56 -27.13
C GLU A 71 -0.17 -5.97 -26.62
N LYS A 72 -0.38 -5.94 -25.30
CA LYS A 72 -1.55 -5.27 -24.70
C LYS A 72 -1.62 -3.80 -25.12
N ALA A 73 -0.50 -3.08 -25.11
CA ALA A 73 -0.49 -1.68 -25.55
C ALA A 73 -0.96 -1.53 -27.01
N LEU A 74 -0.53 -2.42 -27.91
CA LEU A 74 -1.01 -2.43 -29.30
C LEU A 74 -2.51 -2.70 -29.40
N GLN A 75 -3.02 -3.69 -28.64
CA GLN A 75 -4.45 -4.00 -28.57
C GLN A 75 -5.28 -2.81 -28.07
N HIS A 76 -4.70 -1.99 -27.19
CA HIS A 76 -5.32 -0.79 -26.65
C HIS A 76 -5.06 0.49 -27.49
N GLY A 77 -4.53 0.35 -28.70
CA GLY A 77 -4.45 1.45 -29.67
C GLY A 77 -3.11 2.20 -29.67
N PHE A 78 -2.05 1.62 -29.11
CA PHE A 78 -0.71 2.16 -29.28
C PHE A 78 -0.30 2.17 -30.77
N PRO A 79 0.31 3.25 -31.29
CA PRO A 79 0.65 3.34 -32.72
C PRO A 79 1.65 2.25 -33.14
N PRO A 80 1.31 1.39 -34.12
CA PRO A 80 2.16 0.26 -34.51
C PRO A 80 3.47 0.71 -35.16
N ASP A 81 3.51 1.90 -35.78
CA ASP A 81 4.72 2.52 -36.33
C ASP A 81 5.75 2.92 -35.27
N ARG A 82 5.35 2.93 -33.99
CA ARG A 82 6.20 3.32 -32.86
C ARG A 82 6.59 2.14 -31.97
N VAL A 83 6.10 0.93 -32.26
CA VAL A 83 6.33 -0.24 -31.40
C VAL A 83 7.81 -0.57 -31.26
N ASP A 84 8.60 -0.40 -32.31
CA ASP A 84 10.05 -0.66 -32.27
C ASP A 84 10.77 0.33 -31.34
N LYS A 85 10.31 1.59 -31.30
CA LYS A 85 10.82 2.60 -30.37
C LYS A 85 10.39 2.28 -28.94
N LEU A 86 9.18 1.77 -28.74
CA LEU A 86 8.70 1.33 -27.43
C LEU A 86 9.56 0.17 -26.91
N ARG A 87 9.78 -0.87 -27.73
CA ARG A 87 10.65 -2.00 -27.39
C ARG A 87 12.06 -1.53 -27.04
N LEU A 88 12.64 -0.64 -27.85
CA LEU A 88 13.96 -0.09 -27.57
C LEU A 88 14.04 0.53 -26.17
N ILE A 89 13.09 1.40 -25.82
CA ILE A 89 13.09 2.10 -24.52
C ILE A 89 12.86 1.11 -23.37
N VAL A 90 11.92 0.19 -23.54
CA VAL A 90 11.48 -0.71 -22.48
C VAL A 90 12.57 -1.74 -22.13
N PHE A 91 13.34 -2.19 -23.12
CA PHE A 91 14.47 -3.10 -22.92
C PHE A 91 15.82 -2.40 -22.69
N GLU A 92 15.90 -1.08 -22.85
CA GLU A 92 17.12 -0.32 -22.55
C GLU A 92 17.42 -0.24 -21.04
N TYR A 93 16.38 -0.35 -20.20
CA TYR A 93 16.50 -0.20 -18.76
C TYR A 93 16.11 -1.48 -18.02
N ASP A 94 17.00 -1.94 -17.14
CA ASP A 94 16.76 -3.02 -16.19
C ASP A 94 15.99 -2.50 -14.96
N VAL A 95 14.70 -2.20 -15.16
CA VAL A 95 13.80 -1.65 -14.12
C VAL A 95 12.60 -2.54 -13.84
N TRP A 96 12.49 -3.68 -14.54
CA TRP A 96 11.32 -4.54 -14.51
C TRP A 96 11.55 -5.72 -13.57
N HIS A 97 10.64 -5.91 -12.62
CA HIS A 97 10.69 -7.02 -11.68
C HIS A 97 9.30 -7.67 -11.57
N LEU A 98 9.27 -9.01 -11.60
CA LEU A 98 8.04 -9.78 -11.35
C LEU A 98 7.74 -9.94 -9.86
N GLU A 99 8.79 -9.95 -9.04
CA GLU A 99 8.73 -10.03 -7.59
C GLU A 99 9.61 -8.95 -6.96
N LEU A 100 9.26 -8.49 -5.77
CA LEU A 100 10.11 -7.56 -5.03
C LEU A 100 11.37 -8.32 -4.59
N ARG A 101 12.52 -7.97 -5.18
CA ARG A 101 13.81 -8.58 -4.87
C ARG A 101 14.42 -7.93 -3.64
N ASP A 102 15.30 -8.66 -2.97
CA ASP A 102 16.21 -8.13 -1.95
C ASP A 102 17.33 -7.30 -2.61
N ASP A 103 16.94 -6.28 -3.37
CA ASP A 103 17.88 -5.40 -4.04
C ASP A 103 18.68 -4.61 -3.00
N SER A 104 19.98 -4.46 -3.26
CA SER A 104 20.81 -3.61 -2.41
C SER A 104 20.21 -2.21 -2.35
N PRO A 105 20.17 -1.59 -1.16
CA PRO A 105 19.64 -0.24 -1.02
C PRO A 105 20.39 0.70 -1.96
N ALA A 106 19.71 1.78 -2.36
CA ALA A 106 20.31 2.81 -3.17
C ALA A 106 21.67 3.25 -2.59
N ARG A 107 22.61 3.64 -3.46
CA ARG A 107 23.95 4.13 -3.07
C ARG A 107 23.88 5.53 -2.46
N VAL A 108 23.15 5.64 -1.36
CA VAL A 108 22.97 6.85 -0.58
C VAL A 108 23.44 6.59 0.85
N PRO A 109 23.95 7.60 1.55
CA PRO A 109 24.24 7.47 2.97
C PRO A 109 22.99 6.98 3.72
N PRO A 110 23.13 6.11 4.72
CA PRO A 110 22.01 5.71 5.56
C PRO A 110 21.32 6.92 6.19
N LEU A 111 20.01 6.81 6.40
CA LEU A 111 19.25 7.84 7.09
C LEU A 111 19.70 7.96 8.55
N GLU A 112 20.10 9.15 8.97
CA GLU A 112 20.40 9.44 10.37
C GLU A 112 19.12 9.90 11.11
N VAL A 113 18.71 9.14 12.13
CA VAL A 113 17.54 9.46 12.95
C VAL A 113 17.98 10.18 14.22
N HIS A 114 17.58 11.44 14.37
CA HIS A 114 17.82 12.23 15.59
C HIS A 114 16.60 12.21 16.50
N LEU A 115 16.80 11.79 17.75
CA LEU A 115 15.77 11.88 18.79
C LEU A 115 15.61 13.34 19.24
N LYS A 116 14.37 13.78 19.43
CA LYS A 116 14.08 15.06 20.08
C LYS A 116 14.63 15.05 21.51
N GLU A 117 15.04 16.22 22.00
CA GLU A 117 15.47 16.39 23.38
C GLU A 117 14.37 15.92 24.35
N GLY A 118 14.75 15.09 25.33
CA GLY A 118 13.83 14.50 26.29
C GLY A 118 13.07 13.25 25.81
N ALA A 119 13.31 12.76 24.59
CA ALA A 119 12.73 11.50 24.13
C ALA A 119 13.19 10.32 24.99
N GLN A 120 12.25 9.47 25.40
CA GLN A 120 12.50 8.30 26.24
C GLN A 120 12.17 7.01 25.46
N PRO A 121 13.09 6.04 25.35
CA PRO A 121 12.80 4.75 24.74
C PRO A 121 11.66 4.03 25.47
N ARG A 122 10.70 3.48 24.73
CA ARG A 122 9.65 2.62 25.28
C ARG A 122 9.67 1.27 24.59
N LYS A 123 9.63 0.19 25.38
CA LYS A 123 9.45 -1.18 24.89
C LYS A 123 8.13 -1.72 25.44
N LYS A 124 7.31 -2.28 24.56
CA LYS A 124 6.12 -3.06 24.93
C LYS A 124 6.11 -4.30 24.05
N ALA A 125 6.12 -5.49 24.66
CA ALA A 125 5.96 -6.75 23.95
C ALA A 125 4.49 -7.18 24.07
N SER A 126 3.85 -7.43 22.93
CA SER A 126 2.49 -7.95 22.87
C SER A 126 2.54 -9.49 22.82
N GLN A 127 1.70 -10.16 23.59
CA GLN A 127 1.65 -11.63 23.65
C GLN A 127 0.79 -12.17 22.51
N ILE A 128 1.41 -12.79 21.50
CA ILE A 128 0.70 -13.36 20.35
C ILE A 128 0.20 -14.78 20.71
N PRO A 129 -1.09 -15.11 20.55
CA PRO A 129 -1.62 -16.44 20.82
C PRO A 129 -1.15 -17.48 19.78
N SER A 130 -0.77 -18.67 20.27
CA SER A 130 -0.11 -19.74 19.50
C SER A 130 -0.87 -20.26 18.26
N SER A 131 -2.15 -19.97 18.08
CA SER A 131 -2.95 -20.43 16.94
C SER A 131 -2.50 -19.86 15.59
N HIS A 132 -1.76 -18.74 15.58
CA HIS A 132 -1.20 -18.14 14.37
C HIS A 132 0.20 -18.68 14.03
N SER A 133 0.75 -19.59 14.83
CA SER A 133 2.12 -20.10 14.68
C SER A 133 2.28 -21.15 13.58
N THR A 134 1.19 -21.70 13.03
CA THR A 134 1.26 -22.93 12.20
C THR A 134 1.14 -22.69 10.70
N ILE A 135 0.83 -21.48 10.23
CA ILE A 135 0.60 -21.23 8.78
C ILE A 135 1.93 -21.03 8.00
N PHE A 136 3.07 -21.00 8.69
CA PHE A 136 4.39 -20.96 8.06
C PHE A 136 5.22 -22.12 8.61
N THR A 137 5.11 -23.28 7.94
CA THR A 137 6.14 -24.34 7.97
C THR A 137 6.85 -24.37 6.63
#